data_AF-A0A8X6YDA7-F1
#
_entry.id   AF-A0A8X6YDA7-F1
#
_cell.length_a   1.000
_cell.length_b   1.000
_cell.length_c   1.000
_cell.angle_alpha   90.00
_cell.angle_beta   90.00
_cell.angle_gamma   90.00
#
_symmetry.space_group_name_H-M   'P 1'
#
loop_
_entity.id
_entity.type
_entity.pdbx_description
1 polymer ?
#
loop_
_entity_poly.entity_id
_entity_poly.type
_entity_poly.pdbx_seq_one_letter_code
_entity_poly.pdbx_strand_id
1 'polypeptide(L)'
;MMEVKAKKGDSVKLKPKAVVFYNNTMGGVDRSDQCLSYYPVARNQQRKYYKKIFRHLLNQIVWNSFVIFKKNGGISNHIGFRMKLIERLIEGGSDSGSRNLWLPLKFLKM
;
A
#
# COMPACT_ATOMS: atom_id res chain seq x y z
N MET A 1 -27.90 -23.00 11.39
CA MET A 1 -27.86 -22.82 9.92
C MET A 1 -28.03 -21.34 9.57
N MET A 2 -27.70 -20.95 8.34
CA MET A 2 -27.93 -19.63 7.75
C MET A 2 -28.40 -19.80 6.30
N GLU A 3 -29.35 -18.97 5.88
CA GLU A 3 -29.81 -18.91 4.50
C GLU A 3 -28.80 -18.14 3.63
N VAL A 4 -28.48 -18.72 2.48
CA VAL A 4 -27.55 -18.15 1.50
C VAL A 4 -28.20 -18.25 0.13
N LYS A 5 -28.30 -17.12 -0.59
CA LYS A 5 -28.75 -17.12 -1.98
C LYS A 5 -27.79 -17.92 -2.86
N ALA A 6 -28.32 -18.76 -3.75
CA ALA A 6 -27.51 -19.45 -4.73
C ALA A 6 -26.88 -18.44 -5.72
N LYS A 7 -25.68 -18.75 -6.23
CA LYS A 7 -24.99 -17.94 -7.25
C LYS A 7 -25.70 -17.96 -8.62
N LYS A 8 -26.58 -18.93 -8.86
CA LYS A 8 -27.33 -19.12 -10.12
C LYS A 8 -28.72 -19.64 -9.79
N GLY A 9 -29.76 -18.91 -10.22
CA GLY A 9 -31.16 -19.14 -9.87
C GLY A 9 -31.55 -18.66 -8.46
N ASP A 10 -32.83 -18.37 -8.24
CA ASP A 10 -33.38 -17.80 -7.00
C ASP A 10 -33.57 -18.80 -5.85
N SER A 11 -32.86 -19.94 -5.89
CA SER A 11 -32.94 -20.93 -4.82
C SER A 11 -32.18 -20.48 -3.56
N VAL A 12 -32.85 -20.60 -2.40
CA VAL A 12 -32.24 -20.36 -1.09
C VAL A 12 -31.63 -21.66 -0.57
N LYS A 13 -30.36 -21.61 -0.15
CA LYS A 13 -29.64 -22.76 0.40
C LYS A 13 -29.32 -22.53 1.88
N LEU A 14 -29.59 -23.53 2.71
CA LEU A 14 -29.17 -23.51 4.11
C LEU A 14 -27.72 -24.02 4.21
N LYS A 15 -26.85 -23.23 4.83
CA LYS A 15 -25.47 -23.59 5.13
C LYS A 15 -25.17 -23.48 6.63
N PRO A 16 -24.21 -24.25 7.16
CA PRO A 16 -23.72 -24.05 8.52
C PRO A 16 -23.17 -22.63 8.70
N LYS A 17 -23.41 -22.03 9.87
CA LYS A 17 -22.93 -20.67 10.18
C LYS A 17 -21.43 -20.54 9.97
N ALA A 18 -20.66 -21.53 10.44
CA ALA A 18 -19.20 -21.56 10.30
C ALA A 18 -18.73 -21.43 8.83
N VAL A 19 -19.40 -22.13 7.91
CA VAL A 19 -19.06 -22.08 6.47
C VAL A 19 -19.37 -20.71 5.87
N VAL A 20 -20.46 -20.07 6.29
CA VAL A 20 -20.82 -18.73 5.81
C VAL A 20 -19.81 -17.70 6.30
N PHE A 21 -19.47 -17.71 7.58
CA PHE A 21 -18.47 -16.81 8.15
C PHE A 21 -17.11 -16.97 7.47
N TYR A 22 -16.64 -18.20 7.32
CA TYR A 22 -15.36 -18.49 6.66
C TYR A 22 -15.32 -17.91 5.24
N ASN A 23 -16.32 -18.19 4.41
CA ASN A 23 -16.36 -17.72 3.03
C ASN A 23 -16.40 -16.18 2.93
N ASN A 24 -17.01 -15.51 3.90
CA ASN A 24 -17.07 -14.04 3.94
C ASN A 24 -15.73 -13.40 4.29
N THR A 25 -14.91 -14.06 5.12
CA THR A 25 -13.67 -13.48 5.66
C THR A 25 -12.39 -13.99 4.98
N MET A 26 -12.38 -15.20 4.41
CA MET A 26 -11.16 -15.87 3.92
C MET A 26 -10.41 -15.08 2.83
N GLY A 27 -11.11 -14.28 2.03
CA GLY A 27 -10.52 -13.55 0.90
C GLY A 27 -9.74 -12.29 1.26
N GLY A 28 -9.43 -12.04 2.54
CA GLY A 28 -8.70 -10.84 2.96
C GLY A 28 -7.31 -10.73 2.32
N VAL A 29 -6.55 -11.83 2.33
CA VAL A 29 -5.18 -11.90 1.79
C VAL A 29 -5.18 -11.74 0.27
N ASP A 30 -6.03 -12.49 -0.44
CA ASP A 30 -6.13 -12.42 -1.90
C ASP A 30 -6.49 -11.01 -2.38
N ARG A 31 -7.39 -10.32 -1.67
CA ARG A 31 -7.76 -8.93 -1.97
C ARG A 31 -6.58 -7.98 -1.76
N SER A 32 -5.81 -8.12 -0.67
CA SER A 32 -4.62 -7.29 -0.48
C SER A 32 -3.57 -7.55 -1.57
N ASP A 33 -3.34 -8.81 -1.93
CA ASP A 33 -2.38 -9.18 -2.97
C ASP A 33 -2.82 -8.65 -4.35
N GLN A 34 -4.12 -8.71 -4.64
CA GLN A 34 -4.70 -8.09 -5.82
C GLN A 34 -4.52 -6.57 -5.81
N CYS A 35 -4.69 -5.90 -4.67
CA CYS A 35 -4.48 -4.46 -4.57
C CYS A 35 -3.02 -4.05 -4.84
N LEU A 36 -2.06 -4.86 -4.40
CA LEU A 36 -0.64 -4.63 -4.66
C LEU A 36 -0.25 -4.89 -6.12
N SER A 37 -0.89 -5.86 -6.77
CA SER A 37 -0.58 -6.24 -8.15
C SER A 37 -0.97 -5.17 -9.17
N TYR A 38 -1.96 -4.30 -8.86
CA TYR A 38 -2.32 -3.17 -9.71
C TYR A 38 -1.19 -2.14 -9.88
N TYR A 39 -0.26 -2.03 -8.92
CA TYR A 39 0.87 -1.09 -8.96
C TYR A 39 2.18 -1.83 -8.74
N PRO A 40 2.66 -2.60 -9.74
CA PRO A 40 3.87 -3.40 -9.59
C PRO A 40 5.11 -2.52 -9.47
N VAL A 41 5.75 -2.52 -8.29
CA VAL A 41 6.99 -1.76 -8.02
C VAL A 41 8.25 -2.55 -8.42
N ALA A 42 8.14 -3.88 -8.54
CA ALA A 42 9.23 -4.75 -8.94
C ALA A 42 9.38 -4.77 -10.47
N ARG A 43 10.56 -4.40 -10.99
CA ARG A 43 10.91 -4.63 -12.40
C ARG A 43 11.23 -6.10 -12.63
N ASN A 44 10.71 -6.68 -13.72
CA ASN A 44 10.88 -8.09 -14.08
C ASN A 44 12.36 -8.55 -14.20
N GLN A 45 13.28 -7.63 -14.49
CA GLN A 45 14.72 -7.91 -14.64
C GLN A 45 15.59 -7.52 -13.42
N GLN A 46 15.10 -7.72 -12.18
CA GLN A 46 15.94 -7.51 -10.99
C GLN A 46 16.82 -8.74 -10.70
N ARG A 47 18.11 -8.66 -11.04
CA ARG A 47 19.10 -9.73 -10.75
C ARG A 47 19.34 -9.97 -9.25
N LYS A 48 19.09 -8.98 -8.39
CA LYS A 48 19.37 -9.03 -6.95
C LYS A 48 18.07 -9.21 -6.16
N TYR A 49 17.88 -10.37 -5.54
CA TYR A 49 16.63 -10.77 -4.87
C TYR A 49 16.24 -9.85 -3.70
N TYR A 50 17.20 -9.38 -2.90
CA TYR A 50 16.91 -8.46 -1.78
C TYR A 50 16.25 -7.14 -2.23
N LYS A 51 16.59 -6.64 -3.44
CA LYS A 51 15.95 -5.44 -4.01
C LYS A 51 14.48 -5.70 -4.35
N LYS A 52 14.14 -6.93 -4.74
CA LYS A 52 12.76 -7.36 -4.99
C LYS A 52 11.95 -7.34 -3.69
N ILE A 53 12.50 -7.92 -2.61
CA ILE A 53 11.86 -7.90 -1.28
C ILE A 53 11.65 -6.46 -0.80
N PHE A 54 12.70 -5.63 -0.83
CA PHE A 54 12.61 -4.24 -0.41
C PHE A 54 11.48 -3.46 -1.12
N ARG A 55 11.40 -3.60 -2.45
CA ARG A 55 10.34 -2.95 -3.26
C ARG A 55 8.95 -3.48 -2.93
N HIS A 56 8.83 -4.77 -2.66
CA HIS A 56 7.56 -5.37 -2.24
C HIS A 56 7.11 -4.81 -0.89
N LEU A 57 8.01 -4.77 0.10
CA LEU A 57 7.76 -4.17 1.41
C LEU A 57 7.35 -2.69 1.28
N LEU A 58 8.02 -1.94 0.41
CA LEU A 58 7.66 -0.54 0.14
C LEU A 58 6.23 -0.42 -0.41
N ASN A 59 5.84 -1.28 -1.35
CA ASN A 59 4.48 -1.28 -1.88
C ASN A 59 3.44 -1.60 -0.79
N GLN A 60 3.75 -2.56 0.09
CA GLN A 60 2.92 -2.94 1.24
C GLN A 60 2.73 -1.78 2.22
N ILE A 61 3.81 -1.04 2.53
CA ILE A 61 3.76 0.14 3.40
C ILE A 61 2.85 1.23 2.81
N VAL A 62 2.97 1.50 1.50
CA VAL A 62 2.11 2.47 0.81
C VAL A 62 0.65 2.04 0.85
N TRP A 63 0.36 0.76 0.62
CA TRP A 63 -1.01 0.24 0.73
C TRP A 63 -1.56 0.36 2.16
N ASN A 64 -0.78 -0.02 3.17
CA ASN A 64 -1.19 0.05 4.57
C ASN A 64 -1.46 1.50 5.02
N SER A 65 -0.60 2.44 4.65
CA SER A 65 -0.81 3.86 4.92
C SER A 65 -2.06 4.41 4.22
N PHE A 66 -2.35 3.96 2.99
CA PHE A 66 -3.60 4.30 2.30
C PHE A 66 -4.83 3.76 3.05
N VAL A 67 -4.79 2.52 3.54
CA VAL A 67 -5.89 1.95 4.35
C VAL A 67 -6.14 2.78 5.61
N ILE A 68 -5.09 3.20 6.31
CA ILE A 68 -5.21 4.09 7.48
C ILE A 68 -5.80 5.45 7.07
N PHE A 69 -5.32 6.04 5.98
CA PHE A 69 -5.86 7.30 5.44
C PHE A 69 -7.35 7.20 5.13
N LYS A 70 -7.81 6.12 4.49
CA LYS A 70 -9.24 5.87 4.23
C LYS A 70 -10.05 5.72 5.52
N LYS A 71 -9.52 5.01 6.52
CA LYS A 71 -10.17 4.87 7.83
C LYS A 71 -10.33 6.21 8.56
N ASN A 72 -9.40 7.14 8.35
CA ASN A 72 -9.43 8.48 8.93
C ASN A 72 -10.28 9.49 8.13
N GLY A 73 -11.18 9.02 7.23
CA GLY A 73 -12.06 9.89 6.45
C GLY A 73 -11.48 10.39 5.12
N GLY A 74 -10.33 9.85 4.70
CA GLY A 74 -9.72 10.19 3.42
C GLY A 74 -10.62 9.85 2.22
N ILE A 75 -10.92 10.83 1.38
CA ILE A 75 -11.84 10.65 0.23
C ILE A 75 -11.10 10.15 -1.01
N SER A 76 -9.81 10.48 -1.16
CA SER A 76 -9.03 10.20 -2.36
C SER A 76 -8.95 8.71 -2.72
N ASN A 77 -8.94 8.42 -4.02
CA ASN A 77 -8.63 7.09 -4.55
C ASN A 77 -7.13 6.80 -4.40
N HIS A 78 -6.74 5.52 -4.49
CA HIS A 78 -5.36 5.08 -4.24
C HIS A 78 -4.32 5.81 -5.13
N ILE A 79 -4.63 6.06 -6.40
CA ILE A 79 -3.76 6.85 -7.30
C ILE A 79 -3.57 8.26 -6.77
N GLY A 80 -4.66 8.96 -6.45
CA GLY A 80 -4.60 10.33 -5.93
C GLY A 80 -3.84 10.42 -4.61
N PHE A 81 -3.98 9.42 -3.74
CA PHE A 81 -3.17 9.30 -2.53
C PHE A 81 -1.68 9.15 -2.85
N ARG A 82 -1.32 8.27 -3.80
CA ARG A 82 0.08 8.05 -4.20
C ARG A 82 0.70 9.29 -4.84
N MET A 83 -0.04 10.03 -5.68
CA MET A 83 0.44 11.27 -6.28
C MET A 83 0.79 12.31 -5.21
N LYS A 84 -0.13 12.55 -4.26
CA LYS A 84 0.12 13.45 -3.13
C LYS A 84 1.31 12.99 -2.28
N LEU A 85 1.43 11.68 -2.05
CA LEU A 85 2.56 11.12 -1.32
C LEU A 85 3.88 11.42 -2.03
N ILE A 86 3.93 11.26 -3.35
CA ILE A 86 5.12 11.55 -4.16
C ILE A 86 5.47 13.04 -4.11
N GLU A 87 4.47 13.93 -4.29
CA GLU A 87 4.66 15.38 -4.19
C GLU A 87 5.31 15.77 -2.86
N ARG A 88 4.76 15.28 -1.73
CA ARG A 88 5.29 15.55 -0.39
C ARG A 88 6.71 15.02 -0.18
N LEU A 89 7.02 13.84 -0.73
CA LEU A 89 8.36 13.26 -0.64
C LEU A 89 9.40 14.07 -1.43
N ILE A 90 9.01 14.63 -2.57
CA ILE A 90 9.88 15.49 -3.38
C ILE A 90 10.10 16.83 -2.66
N GLU A 91 9.04 17.47 -2.17
CA GLU A 91 9.12 18.73 -1.41
C GLU A 91 10.10 18.61 -0.22
N GLY A 92 9.96 17.56 0.59
CA GLY A 92 10.84 17.32 1.73
C GLY A 92 12.29 17.02 1.34
N GLY A 93 12.53 16.45 0.15
CA GLY A 93 13.86 16.20 -0.39
C GLY A 93 14.56 17.46 -0.91
N SER A 94 13.80 18.37 -1.52
CA SER A 94 14.32 19.66 -2.00
C SER A 94 14.73 20.57 -0.85
N ASP A 95 14.01 20.54 0.28
CA ASP A 95 14.29 21.39 1.45
C ASP A 95 15.55 20.94 2.23
N SER A 96 15.90 19.64 2.14
CA SER A 96 17.17 19.12 2.66
C SER A 96 18.41 19.52 1.85
N GLY A 97 18.25 20.00 0.62
CA GLY A 97 19.34 20.56 -0.18
C GLY A 97 19.76 21.98 0.25
N SER A 98 18.92 22.67 1.03
CA SER A 98 19.12 24.07 1.44
C SER A 98 19.48 24.22 2.93
N ARG A 99 19.56 23.14 3.70
CA ARG A 99 20.08 23.17 5.08
C ARG A 99 21.58 22.88 5.08
N ASN A 100 22.33 23.96 4.88
CA ASN A 100 23.77 24.11 5.02
C ASN A 100 24.45 23.10 5.96
N LEU A 101 25.28 22.21 5.39
CA LEU A 101 26.37 21.54 6.11
C LEU A 101 27.75 21.94 5.56
N TRP A 102 27.83 23.13 4.97
CA TRP A 102 29.08 23.82 4.64
C TRP A 102 29.10 25.15 5.39
N LEU A 103 29.42 25.08 6.69
CA LEU A 103 30.05 26.24 7.34
C LEU A 103 31.42 26.40 6.67
N PRO A 104 31.72 27.53 6.02
CA PRO A 104 33.05 27.73 5.47
C PRO A 104 34.01 27.87 6.65
N LEU A 105 34.97 26.97 6.73
CA LEU A 105 36.21 27.12 7.49
C LEU A 105 36.96 28.36 6.96
N LYS A 106 36.50 29.54 7.34
CA LYS A 106 37.22 30.81 7.21
C LYS A 106 37.63 31.26 8.60
N PHE A 107 38.50 30.51 9.28
CA PHE A 107 39.36 31.02 10.34
C PHE A 107 40.37 29.91 10.64
N LEU A 108 41.58 30.05 10.07
CA LEU A 108 42.88 29.93 10.75
C LEU A 108 43.97 29.57 9.74
N LYS A 109 44.68 30.59 9.26
CA LYS A 109 46.13 30.55 9.11
C LYS A 109 46.67 31.98 9.06
N MET A 110 47.04 32.48 10.24
CA MET A 110 48.20 33.35 10.39
C MET A 110 49.45 32.59 9.95
#